data_AF-A0A1Y2T7Z0-F1
#
_entry.id   AF-A0A1Y2T7Z0-F1
#
_cell.length_a   1.000
_cell.length_b   1.000
_cell.length_c   1.000
_cell.angle_alpha   90.00
_cell.angle_beta   90.00
_cell.angle_gamma   90.00
#
_symmetry.space_group_name_H-M   'P 1'
#
loop_
_entity.id
_entity.type
_entity.pdbx_description
1 polymer ?
#
loop_
_entity_poly.entity_id
_entity_poly.type
_entity_poly.pdbx_seq_one_letter_code
_entity_poly.pdbx_strand_id
1 'polypeptide(L)'
;MFFDLELNSAPTMLGNIYNAFSETATKMWAYARCLPLQKQPSTTLVIRTISKLVDMAYLLLISKIRKLRYPGYTCDIKKAEVSWCVPPITPQH
;
A
#
# COMPACT_ATOMS: atom_id res chain seq x y z
N MET A 1 8.18 14.63 0.74
CA MET A 1 7.61 13.98 -0.45
C MET A 1 8.25 12.60 -0.55
N PHE A 2 7.56 11.52 -0.13
CA PHE A 2 8.17 10.21 0.22
C PHE A 2 8.32 9.20 -0.94
N PHE A 3 7.76 9.53 -2.11
CA PHE A 3 7.67 8.63 -3.25
C PHE A 3 8.29 9.24 -4.52
N ASP A 4 9.17 10.21 -4.33
CA ASP A 4 9.90 10.89 -5.41
C ASP A 4 11.22 10.17 -5.67
N LEU A 5 11.48 9.81 -6.92
CA LEU A 5 12.65 9.07 -7.39
C LEU A 5 13.82 9.96 -7.77
N GLU A 6 13.64 11.28 -7.88
CA GLU A 6 14.79 12.20 -7.97
C GLU A 6 15.51 12.36 -6.63
N LEU A 7 14.82 12.09 -5.51
CA LEU A 7 15.33 12.35 -4.16
C LEU A 7 15.50 11.09 -3.30
N ASN A 8 15.01 9.92 -3.75
CA ASN A 8 15.11 8.66 -2.99
C ASN A 8 15.48 7.48 -3.90
N SER A 9 16.38 6.62 -3.41
CA SER A 9 16.69 5.35 -4.05
C SER A 9 15.47 4.41 -4.09
N ALA A 10 15.41 3.51 -5.06
CA ALA A 10 14.32 2.51 -5.15
C ALA A 10 14.10 1.71 -3.85
N PRO A 11 15.15 1.26 -3.12
CA PRO A 11 14.99 0.62 -1.80
C PRO A 11 14.27 1.49 -0.76
N THR A 12 14.63 2.79 -0.66
CA THR A 12 14.02 3.72 0.30
C THR A 12 12.52 3.86 0.04
N MET A 13 12.14 3.98 -1.23
CA MET A 13 10.75 4.12 -1.63
C MET A 13 9.94 2.84 -1.40
N LEU A 14 10.49 1.67 -1.73
CA LEU A 14 9.85 0.38 -1.40
C LEU A 14 9.68 0.20 0.11
N GLY A 15 10.67 0.63 0.91
CA GLY A 15 10.57 0.68 2.37
C GLY A 15 9.44 1.60 2.84
N ASN A 16 9.30 2.79 2.24
CA ASN A 16 8.20 3.70 2.55
C ASN A 16 6.83 3.10 2.19
N ILE A 17 6.73 2.40 1.06
CA ILE A 17 5.50 1.69 0.64
C ILE A 17 5.16 0.57 1.63
N TYR A 18 6.15 -0.25 2.01
CA TYR A 18 5.99 -1.31 2.99
C TYR A 18 5.51 -0.78 4.35
N ASN A 19 6.13 0.30 4.84
CA ASN A 19 5.75 0.93 6.10
C ASN A 19 4.31 1.46 6.04
N ALA A 20 3.93 2.11 4.94
CA ALA A 20 2.56 2.61 4.74
C ALA A 20 1.52 1.48 4.72
N PHE A 21 1.83 0.36 4.05
CA PHE A 21 0.95 -0.82 4.08
C PHE A 21 0.88 -1.46 5.46
N SER A 22 2.00 -1.56 6.18
CA SER A 22 2.05 -2.11 7.55
C SER A 22 1.24 -1.28 8.53
N GLU A 23 1.35 0.05 8.48
CA GLU A 23 0.54 0.95 9.31
C GLU A 23 -0.95 0.83 8.97
N THR A 24 -1.29 0.75 7.69
CA THR A 24 -2.68 0.58 7.23
C THR A 24 -3.26 -0.76 7.70
N ALA A 25 -2.50 -1.85 7.58
CA ALA A 25 -2.89 -3.17 8.05
C ALA A 25 -3.10 -3.19 9.56
N THR A 26 -2.21 -2.55 10.32
CA THR A 26 -2.30 -2.43 11.79
C THR A 26 -3.57 -1.70 12.21
N LYS A 27 -3.85 -0.55 11.58
CA LYS A 27 -5.08 0.23 11.82
C LYS A 27 -6.33 -0.55 11.46
N MET A 28 -6.33 -1.24 10.32
CA MET A 28 -7.46 -2.05 9.87
C MET A 28 -7.75 -3.20 10.84
N TRP A 29 -6.71 -3.88 11.32
CA TRP A 29 -6.85 -4.95 12.31
C TRP A 29 -7.35 -4.44 13.66
N ALA A 30 -6.78 -3.35 14.16
CA ALA A 30 -7.23 -2.73 15.41
C ALA A 30 -8.72 -2.31 15.31
N TYR A 31 -9.11 -1.71 14.19
CA TYR A 31 -10.50 -1.34 13.93
C TYR A 31 -11.42 -2.55 13.87
N ALA A 32 -11.05 -3.59 13.10
CA ALA A 32 -11.84 -4.81 12.96
C ALA A 32 -12.09 -5.48 14.32
N ARG A 33 -11.09 -5.52 15.19
CA ARG A 33 -11.21 -6.11 16.54
C ARG A 33 -12.15 -5.35 17.47
N CYS A 34 -12.30 -4.03 17.27
CA CYS A 34 -13.23 -3.22 18.05
C CYS A 34 -14.69 -3.35 17.58
N LEU A 35 -14.95 -4.04 16.46
CA LEU A 35 -16.30 -4.26 15.96
C LEU A 35 -16.96 -5.48 16.64
N PRO A 36 -18.29 -5.45 16.87
CA PRO A 36 -19.04 -6.65 17.23
C PRO A 36 -18.79 -7.77 16.22
N LEU A 37 -18.76 -9.03 16.67
CA LEU A 37 -18.39 -10.19 15.84
C LEU A 37 -19.14 -10.25 14.50
N GLN A 38 -20.45 -9.92 14.52
CA GLN A 38 -21.32 -9.91 13.33
C GLN A 38 -20.98 -8.82 12.31
N LYS A 39 -20.21 -7.79 12.72
CA LYS A 39 -19.78 -6.66 11.90
C LYS A 39 -18.30 -6.74 11.52
N GLN A 40 -17.56 -7.75 12.00
CA GLN A 40 -16.17 -7.92 11.62
C GLN A 40 -16.09 -8.27 10.12
N PRO A 41 -15.13 -7.70 9.39
CA PRO A 41 -15.00 -7.96 7.96
C PRO A 41 -14.62 -9.42 7.73
N SER A 42 -15.24 -10.06 6.74
CA SER A 42 -14.83 -11.39 6.32
C SER A 42 -13.42 -11.36 5.74
N THR A 43 -12.67 -12.46 5.89
CA THR A 43 -11.32 -12.59 5.31
C THR A 43 -11.31 -12.29 3.80
N THR A 44 -12.34 -12.71 3.06
CA THR A 44 -12.49 -12.41 1.63
C THR A 44 -12.61 -10.91 1.36
N LEU A 45 -13.34 -10.16 2.19
CA LEU A 45 -13.46 -8.71 2.04
C LEU A 45 -12.12 -8.01 2.33
N VAL A 46 -11.37 -8.48 3.33
CA VAL A 46 -10.04 -7.97 3.67
C VAL A 46 -9.08 -8.19 2.51
N ILE A 47 -9.00 -9.41 1.97
CA ILE A 47 -8.14 -9.74 0.81
C ILE A 47 -8.47 -8.85 -0.39
N ARG A 48 -9.76 -8.73 -0.76
CA ARG A 48 -10.18 -7.88 -1.89
C ARG A 48 -9.84 -6.41 -1.68
N THR A 49 -9.95 -5.93 -0.45
CA THR A 49 -9.62 -4.54 -0.09
C THR A 49 -8.12 -4.29 -0.25
N ILE A 50 -7.29 -5.22 0.22
CA ILE A 50 -5.83 -5.15 0.07
C ILE A 50 -5.43 -5.19 -1.41
N SER A 51 -6.00 -6.08 -2.23
CA SER A 51 -5.72 -6.11 -3.67
C SER A 51 -6.05 -4.79 -4.36
N LYS A 52 -7.21 -4.19 -4.04
CA LYS A 52 -7.58 -2.86 -4.57
C LYS A 52 -6.65 -1.75 -4.07
N LEU A 53 -6.17 -1.85 -2.83
CA LEU A 53 -5.23 -0.89 -2.27
C LEU A 53 -3.88 -0.93 -3.01
N VAL A 54 -3.38 -2.13 -3.35
CA VAL A 54 -2.18 -2.30 -4.18
C VAL A 54 -2.38 -1.68 -5.57
N ASP A 55 -3.52 -1.92 -6.21
CA ASP A 55 -3.86 -1.33 -7.51
C ASP A 55 -3.83 0.19 -7.46
N MET A 56 -4.48 0.77 -6.45
CA MET A 56 -4.54 2.22 -6.26
C MET A 56 -3.16 2.80 -5.94
N ALA A 57 -2.38 2.16 -5.08
CA ALA A 57 -1.01 2.58 -4.77
C ALA A 57 -0.14 2.59 -6.03
N TYR A 58 -0.20 1.53 -6.83
CA TYR A 58 0.51 1.44 -8.10
C TYR A 58 0.09 2.58 -9.05
N LEU A 59 -1.21 2.76 -9.28
CA LEU A 59 -1.72 3.82 -10.16
C LEU A 59 -1.32 5.21 -9.68
N LEU A 60 -1.35 5.47 -8.37
CA LEU A 60 -0.91 6.74 -7.80
C LEU A 60 0.57 7.00 -8.09
N LEU A 61 1.42 5.98 -7.92
CA LEU A 61 2.86 6.07 -8.21
C LEU A 61 3.10 6.36 -9.70
N ILE A 62 2.45 5.64 -10.62
CA ILE A 62 2.71 5.81 -12.05
C ILE A 62 1.89 6.93 -12.72
N SER A 63 0.98 7.59 -12.00
CA SER A 63 0.00 8.50 -12.58
C SER A 63 0.63 9.67 -13.35
N LYS A 64 0.06 9.97 -14.53
CA LYS A 64 0.46 11.11 -15.37
C LYS A 64 0.31 12.45 -14.64
N ILE A 65 -0.66 12.56 -13.73
CA ILE A 65 -0.87 13.75 -12.88
C ILE A 65 0.36 14.00 -12.00
N ARG A 66 1.00 12.95 -11.48
CA ARG A 66 2.24 13.08 -10.71
C ARG A 66 3.40 13.53 -11.58
N LYS A 67 3.54 12.96 -12.78
CA LYS A 67 4.55 13.39 -13.77
C LYS A 67 4.38 14.85 -14.19
N LEU A 68 3.14 15.32 -14.31
CA LEU A 68 2.83 16.72 -14.64
C LEU A 68 3.10 17.66 -13.47
N ARG A 69 2.81 17.22 -12.23
CA ARG A 69 3.03 18.01 -11.02
C ARG A 69 4.51 18.12 -10.65
N TYR A 70 5.32 17.13 -11.04
CA TYR A 70 6.74 17.04 -10.71
C TYR A 70 7.56 16.78 -11.99
N PRO A 71 7.95 17.84 -12.71
CA PRO A 71 8.80 17.72 -13.90
C PRO A 71 10.13 17.06 -13.52
N GLY A 72 10.48 15.93 -14.15
CA GLY A 72 11.65 15.10 -13.78
C GLY A 72 11.29 13.76 -13.11
N TYR A 73 10.03 13.60 -12.67
CA TYR A 73 9.56 12.37 -12.04
C TYR A 73 9.62 11.16 -12.99
N THR A 74 10.59 10.29 -12.75
CA THR A 74 10.62 8.94 -13.34
C THR A 74 10.09 7.97 -12.30
N CYS A 75 9.32 6.95 -12.71
CA CYS A 75 8.89 5.87 -11.83
C CYS A 75 8.87 4.56 -12.59
N ASP A 76 9.88 3.72 -12.33
CA ASP A 76 10.05 2.41 -12.95
C ASP A 76 9.74 1.26 -11.96
N ILE A 77 8.78 1.50 -11.06
CA ILE A 77 8.27 0.47 -10.17
C ILE A 77 7.24 -0.37 -10.94
N LYS A 78 7.37 -1.69 -10.83
CA LYS A 78 6.39 -2.67 -11.30
C LYS A 78 5.34 -2.93 -10.23
N LYS A 79 4.11 -3.22 -10.66
CA LYS A 79 3.01 -3.62 -9.75
C LYS A 79 3.39 -4.80 -8.83
N ALA A 80 4.21 -5.74 -9.34
CA ALA A 80 4.70 -6.87 -8.56
C ALA A 80 5.53 -6.44 -7.34
N GLU A 81 6.35 -5.39 -7.48
CA GLU A 81 7.17 -4.86 -6.39
C GLU A 81 6.31 -4.18 -5.32
N VAL A 82 5.27 -3.44 -5.75
CA VAL A 82 4.28 -2.86 -4.82
C VAL A 82 3.51 -3.97 -4.10
N SER A 83 3.13 -5.04 -4.81
CA SER A 83 2.43 -6.18 -4.22
C SER A 83 3.30 -6.93 -3.21
N TRP A 84 4.61 -6.99 -3.42
CA TRP A 84 5.56 -7.62 -2.48
C TRP A 84 5.69 -6.86 -1.17
N CYS A 85 5.41 -5.54 -1.17
CA CYS A 85 5.43 -4.72 0.04
C CYS A 85 4.22 -4.93 0.96
N VAL A 86 3.23 -5.74 0.57
CA VAL A 86 2.08 -6.03 1.43
C VAL A 86 2.48 -7.06 2.49
N PRO A 87 2.33 -6.76 3.79
CA PRO A 87 2.65 -7.71 4.84
C PRO A 87 1.70 -8.92 4.82
N PRO A 88 2.18 -10.12 5.22
CA PRO A 88 1.34 -11.31 5.29
C PRO A 88 0.16 -11.09 6.25
N ILE A 89 -1.03 -11.49 5.81
CA ILE A 89 -2.24 -11.48 6.65
C ILE A 89 -2.15 -12.70 7.58
N THR A 90 -1.33 -12.63 8.62
CA THR A 90 -1.35 -13.64 9.67
C THR A 90 -2.59 -13.43 10.54
N PRO A 91 -3.51 -14.41 10.62
CA PRO A 91 -4.46 -14.45 11.72
C PRO A 91 -3.64 -14.72 12.98
N GLN A 92 -3.47 -13.72 13.84
CA GLN A 92 -2.99 -13.99 15.19
C GLN A 92 -4.17 -14.61 15.96
N HIS A 93 -4.02 -15.90 16.28
CA HIS A 93 -4.93 -16.71 17.09
C HIS A 93 -5.18 -16.09 18.46
#